data_AF-A0A9J7AFV7-F1
#
_entry.id   AF-A0A9J7AFV7-F1
#
_cell.length_a   1.000
_cell.length_b   1.000
_cell.length_c   1.000
_cell.angle_alpha   90.00
_cell.angle_beta   90.00
_cell.angle_gamma   90.00
#
_symmetry.space_group_name_H-M   'P 1'
#
loop_
_entity.id
_entity.type
_entity.pdbx_description
1 polymer ?
#
loop_
_entity_poly.entity_id
_entity_poly.type
_entity_poly.pdbx_seq_one_letter_code
_entity_poly.pdbx_strand_id
1 'polypeptide(L)'
;MRLFGLVLLLLSSLSNAETEFQELELLSYRLSSSFAAFIFFEGQQDYLDAAKENLANGSELLKQLEGQHPNIHSLWHQAEDFIEENTDRSFNGLDTTLEAGWSLMTLELQEKISAVNQNTYSSDAIRLQVEMEQILVHYMKFSNSSFGGYGVSLSGRSIEERVADVSNMIQEYFPDNRRLQGKWKFIRRTLLAYNEQTSPYIVSKTFDDMRKIIRR
;
A
#
# COMPACT_ATOMS: atom_id res chain seq x y z
N MET A 1 -43.07 -5.21 11.51
CA MET A 1 -42.08 -4.17 11.84
C MET A 1 -40.76 -4.69 12.42
N ARG A 2 -40.70 -5.84 13.13
CA ARG A 2 -39.43 -6.37 13.68
C ARG A 2 -38.44 -6.91 12.64
N LEU A 3 -38.91 -7.42 11.49
CA LEU A 3 -38.02 -7.89 10.41
C LEU A 3 -37.25 -6.75 9.70
N PHE A 4 -37.83 -5.56 9.61
CA PHE A 4 -37.21 -4.43 8.89
C PHE A 4 -36.02 -3.84 9.65
N GLY A 5 -36.09 -3.79 11.00
CA GLY A 5 -34.98 -3.30 11.83
C GLY A 5 -33.77 -4.24 11.85
N LEU A 6 -33.99 -5.55 11.75
CA LEU A 6 -32.90 -6.54 11.72
C LEU A 6 -32.11 -6.48 10.40
N VAL A 7 -32.80 -6.27 9.28
CA VAL A 7 -32.19 -6.14 7.95
C VAL A 7 -31.37 -4.85 7.84
N LEU A 8 -31.86 -3.74 8.40
CA LEU A 8 -31.12 -2.46 8.44
C LEU A 8 -29.84 -2.53 9.28
N LEU A 9 -29.87 -3.22 10.43
CA LEU A 9 -28.69 -3.42 11.28
C LEU A 9 -27.62 -4.27 10.58
N LEU A 10 -28.03 -5.35 9.92
CA LEU A 10 -27.13 -6.22 9.17
C LEU A 10 -26.50 -5.47 7.97
N LEU A 11 -27.28 -4.69 7.24
CA LEU A 11 -26.77 -3.89 6.12
C LEU A 11 -25.74 -2.85 6.58
N SER A 12 -25.97 -2.18 7.72
CA SER A 12 -25.01 -1.22 8.27
C SER A 12 -23.71 -1.87 8.78
N SER A 13 -23.78 -3.08 9.36
CA SER A 13 -22.57 -3.80 9.78
C SER A 13 -21.76 -4.30 8.59
N LEU A 14 -22.42 -4.74 7.51
CA LEU A 14 -21.71 -5.18 6.30
C LEU A 14 -21.02 -4.00 5.58
N SER A 15 -21.67 -2.83 5.49
CA SER A 15 -21.06 -1.65 4.84
C SER A 15 -19.85 -1.10 5.61
N ASN A 16 -19.86 -1.21 6.94
CA ASN A 16 -18.73 -0.82 7.78
C ASN A 16 -17.56 -1.77 7.58
N ALA A 17 -17.79 -3.09 7.63
CA ALA A 17 -16.75 -4.09 7.41
C ALA A 17 -16.10 -3.97 6.02
N GLU A 18 -16.87 -3.66 4.97
CA GLU A 18 -16.33 -3.44 3.63
C GLU A 18 -15.38 -2.22 3.57
N THR A 19 -15.78 -1.12 4.21
CA THR A 19 -14.95 0.10 4.27
C THR A 19 -13.69 -0.14 5.09
N GLU A 20 -13.82 -0.87 6.20
CA GLU A 20 -12.69 -1.30 7.03
C GLU A 20 -11.71 -2.16 6.22
N PHE A 21 -12.15 -3.19 5.49
CA PHE A 21 -11.25 -4.00 4.67
C PHE A 21 -10.54 -3.21 3.54
N GLN A 22 -11.17 -2.18 2.98
CA GLN A 22 -10.51 -1.29 2.02
C GLN A 22 -9.44 -0.42 2.68
N GLU A 23 -9.67 0.02 3.93
CA GLU A 23 -8.66 0.71 4.72
C GLU A 23 -7.51 -0.24 5.12
N LEU A 24 -7.81 -1.50 5.44
CA LEU A 24 -6.81 -2.53 5.69
C LEU A 24 -5.92 -2.75 4.46
N GLU A 25 -6.51 -2.81 3.27
CA GLU A 25 -5.79 -2.94 2.01
C GLU A 25 -4.83 -1.78 1.83
N LEU A 26 -5.31 -0.55 2.02
CA LEU A 26 -4.49 0.65 1.93
C LEU A 26 -3.32 0.63 2.93
N LEU A 27 -3.58 0.24 4.18
CA LEU A 27 -2.55 0.11 5.22
C LEU A 27 -1.53 -0.97 4.88
N SER A 28 -1.95 -2.09 4.29
CA SER A 28 -1.05 -3.18 3.88
C SER A 28 -0.02 -2.74 2.83
N TYR A 29 -0.42 -1.89 1.88
CA TYR A 29 0.51 -1.34 0.88
C TYR A 29 1.42 -0.25 1.48
N ARG A 30 0.91 0.55 2.41
CA ARG A 30 1.72 1.54 3.14
C ARG A 30 2.74 0.89 4.05
N LEU A 31 2.37 -0.16 4.75
CA LEU A 31 3.26 -1.00 5.53
C LEU A 31 4.39 -1.55 4.64
N SER A 32 4.02 -2.18 3.52
CA SER A 32 4.98 -2.74 2.56
C SER A 32 5.98 -1.70 2.04
N SER A 33 5.50 -0.54 1.58
CA SER A 33 6.36 0.52 1.04
C SER A 33 7.21 1.24 2.09
N SER A 34 6.69 1.45 3.31
CA SER A 34 7.46 2.10 4.39
C SER A 34 8.60 1.21 4.89
N PHE A 35 8.36 -0.07 5.12
CA PHE A 35 9.42 -0.98 5.54
C PHE A 35 10.42 -1.26 4.40
N ALA A 36 9.97 -1.34 3.15
CA ALA A 36 10.88 -1.40 2.00
C ALA A 36 11.77 -0.15 1.91
N ALA A 37 11.24 1.03 2.25
CA ALA A 37 12.04 2.26 2.33
C ALA A 37 13.01 2.24 3.51
N PHE A 38 12.61 1.71 4.67
CA PHE A 38 13.50 1.50 5.81
C PHE A 38 14.72 0.65 5.42
N ILE A 39 14.50 -0.47 4.72
CA ILE A 39 15.58 -1.32 4.19
C ILE A 39 16.47 -0.54 3.20
N PHE A 40 15.85 0.15 2.23
CA PHE A 40 16.57 0.88 1.17
C PHE A 40 17.42 2.02 1.71
N PHE A 41 16.90 2.76 2.69
CA PHE A 41 17.56 3.90 3.32
C PHE A 41 18.37 3.51 4.55
N GLU A 42 18.87 2.27 4.57
CA GLU A 42 19.85 1.79 5.53
C GLU A 42 19.43 1.97 7.00
N GLY A 43 18.15 1.72 7.30
CA GLY A 43 17.65 1.76 8.67
C GLY A 43 17.22 3.15 9.16
N GLN A 44 16.91 4.10 8.26
CA GLN A 44 16.41 5.41 8.65
C GLN A 44 15.11 5.35 9.48
N GLN A 45 15.16 5.87 10.71
CA GLN A 45 14.10 5.74 11.71
C GLN A 45 12.72 6.23 11.25
N ASP A 46 12.63 7.33 10.51
CA ASP A 46 11.36 7.89 10.01
C ASP A 46 10.53 6.86 9.22
N TYR A 47 11.19 5.98 8.47
CA TYR A 47 10.52 4.93 7.69
C TYR A 47 10.07 3.76 8.56
N LEU A 48 10.84 3.45 9.62
CA LEU A 48 10.44 2.44 10.60
C LEU A 48 9.23 2.92 11.42
N ASP A 49 9.23 4.18 11.84
CA ASP A 49 8.12 4.77 12.58
C ASP A 49 6.84 4.74 11.74
N ALA A 50 6.94 5.08 10.44
CA ALA A 50 5.82 4.95 9.51
C ALA A 50 5.36 3.48 9.34
N ALA A 51 6.28 2.51 9.26
CA ALA A 51 5.92 1.11 9.18
C ALA A 51 5.17 0.64 10.45
N LYS A 52 5.68 0.98 11.63
CA LYS A 52 5.07 0.67 12.92
C LYS A 52 3.70 1.34 13.09
N GLU A 53 3.53 2.57 12.62
CA GLU A 53 2.23 3.25 12.62
C GLU A 53 1.21 2.51 11.74
N ASN A 54 1.58 2.15 10.50
CA ASN A 54 0.67 1.41 9.61
C ASN A 54 0.34 0.03 10.17
N LEU A 55 1.32 -0.65 10.79
CA LEU A 55 1.15 -1.93 11.46
C LEU A 55 0.14 -1.81 12.61
N ALA A 56 0.33 -0.85 13.50
CA ALA A 56 -0.55 -0.63 14.65
C ALA A 56 -1.99 -0.29 14.22
N ASN A 57 -2.15 0.58 13.22
CA ASN A 57 -3.45 0.96 12.69
C ASN A 57 -4.18 -0.25 12.07
N GLY A 58 -3.48 -1.08 11.29
CA GLY A 58 -4.10 -2.27 10.71
C GLY A 58 -4.40 -3.36 11.75
N SER A 59 -3.57 -3.51 12.78
CA SER A 59 -3.86 -4.39 13.91
C SER A 59 -5.12 -3.96 14.67
N GLU A 60 -5.34 -2.65 14.83
CA GLU A 60 -6.58 -2.14 15.46
C GLU A 60 -7.81 -2.41 14.58
N LEU A 61 -7.69 -2.18 13.28
CA LEU A 61 -8.76 -2.47 12.32
C LEU A 61 -9.11 -3.96 12.28
N LEU A 62 -8.10 -4.84 12.32
CA LEU A 62 -8.32 -6.29 12.38
C LEU A 62 -9.07 -6.73 13.65
N LYS A 63 -8.86 -6.08 14.79
CA LYS A 63 -9.67 -6.36 15.99
C LYS A 63 -11.14 -6.02 15.78
N GLN A 64 -11.44 -4.95 15.04
CA GLN A 64 -12.81 -4.52 14.73
C GLN A 64 -13.52 -5.49 13.79
N LEU A 65 -12.76 -6.19 12.94
CA LEU A 65 -13.27 -7.21 12.02
C LEU A 65 -13.59 -8.57 12.71
N GLU A 66 -13.59 -8.63 14.05
CA GLU A 66 -14.09 -9.74 14.90
C GLU A 66 -13.67 -11.17 14.49
N GLY A 67 -12.43 -11.36 14.00
CA GLY A 67 -11.91 -12.68 13.63
C GLY A 67 -12.41 -13.20 12.28
N GLN A 68 -13.01 -12.33 11.46
CA GLN A 68 -13.21 -12.60 10.04
C GLN A 68 -11.84 -12.79 9.37
N HIS A 69 -11.73 -13.76 8.46
CA HIS A 69 -10.48 -14.05 7.73
C HIS A 69 -9.26 -14.30 8.62
N PRO A 70 -9.25 -15.39 9.42
CA PRO A 70 -8.14 -15.70 10.35
C PRO A 70 -6.77 -15.85 9.66
N ASN A 71 -6.76 -16.16 8.36
CA ASN A 71 -5.56 -16.17 7.54
C ASN A 71 -4.96 -14.77 7.33
N ILE A 72 -5.80 -13.73 7.18
CA ILE A 72 -5.33 -12.33 7.07
C ILE A 72 -4.75 -11.88 8.40
N HIS A 73 -5.41 -12.20 9.52
CA HIS A 73 -4.87 -11.95 10.86
C HIS A 73 -3.49 -12.60 11.06
N SER A 74 -3.35 -13.87 10.69
CA SER A 74 -2.08 -14.60 10.80
C SER A 74 -0.98 -13.97 9.94
N LEU A 75 -1.27 -13.61 8.70
CA LEU A 75 -0.29 -12.96 7.81
C LEU A 75 0.08 -11.55 8.28
N TRP A 76 -0.86 -10.82 8.88
CA TRP A 76 -0.58 -9.52 9.47
C TRP A 76 0.36 -9.64 10.68
N HIS A 77 0.12 -10.61 11.55
CA HIS A 77 1.00 -10.87 12.69
C HIS A 77 2.38 -11.37 12.25
N GLN A 78 2.46 -12.19 11.19
CA GLN A 78 3.76 -12.54 10.59
C GLN A 78 4.51 -11.31 10.09
N ALA A 79 3.80 -10.28 9.58
CA ALA A 79 4.43 -9.03 9.18
C ALA A 79 4.94 -8.21 10.38
N GLU A 80 4.24 -8.25 11.51
CA GLU A 80 4.71 -7.69 12.78
C GLU A 80 5.98 -8.39 13.25
N ASP A 81 5.95 -9.71 13.40
CA ASP A 81 7.10 -10.52 13.81
C ASP A 81 8.31 -10.27 12.89
N PHE A 82 8.09 -10.26 11.58
CA PHE A 82 9.14 -10.00 10.60
C PHE A 82 9.76 -8.60 10.79
N ILE A 83 8.96 -7.56 11.04
CA ILE A 83 9.53 -6.24 11.28
C ILE A 83 10.37 -6.27 12.55
N GLU A 84 9.83 -6.79 13.66
CA GLU A 84 10.50 -6.84 14.95
C GLU A 84 11.85 -7.55 14.88
N GLU A 85 11.88 -8.75 14.30
CA GLU A 85 13.09 -9.57 14.15
C GLU A 85 14.18 -8.93 13.28
N ASN A 86 13.81 -7.96 12.42
CA ASN A 86 14.71 -7.41 11.42
C ASN A 86 15.03 -5.91 11.64
N THR A 87 14.44 -5.26 12.66
CA THR A 87 14.68 -3.84 12.94
C THR A 87 16.10 -3.51 13.38
N ASP A 88 16.75 -4.40 14.14
CA ASP A 88 18.10 -4.19 14.70
C ASP A 88 19.23 -4.65 13.75
N ARG A 89 18.91 -4.99 12.51
CA ARG A 89 19.91 -5.46 11.54
C ARG A 89 20.83 -4.33 11.08
N SER A 90 22.06 -4.71 10.74
CA SER A 90 22.99 -3.84 10.04
C SER A 90 22.64 -3.80 8.55
N PHE A 91 21.99 -2.74 8.10
CA PHE A 91 21.74 -2.50 6.68
C PHE A 91 23.02 -2.00 6.00
N ASN A 92 23.63 -2.85 5.18
CA ASN A 92 24.86 -2.54 4.45
C ASN A 92 24.66 -2.61 2.92
N GLY A 93 23.42 -2.54 2.46
CA GLY A 93 23.06 -2.62 1.04
C GLY A 93 23.20 -4.00 0.38
N LEU A 94 23.54 -5.06 1.15
CA LEU A 94 23.75 -6.42 0.63
C LEU A 94 22.68 -7.43 1.06
N ASP A 95 21.74 -7.06 1.95
CA ASP A 95 20.71 -7.96 2.46
C ASP A 95 19.52 -8.08 1.49
N THR A 96 19.81 -8.56 0.28
CA THR A 96 18.80 -8.89 -0.75
C THR A 96 17.83 -9.97 -0.28
N THR A 97 18.23 -10.81 0.67
CA THR A 97 17.40 -11.83 1.30
C THR A 97 16.29 -11.24 2.17
N LEU A 98 16.59 -10.17 2.91
CA LEU A 98 15.58 -9.47 3.71
C LEU A 98 14.51 -8.84 2.83
N GLU A 99 14.91 -8.14 1.76
CA GLU A 99 13.97 -7.53 0.84
C GLU A 99 13.09 -8.58 0.14
N ALA A 100 13.70 -9.65 -0.36
CA ALA A 100 12.95 -10.74 -1.01
C ALA A 100 11.93 -11.38 -0.05
N GLY A 101 12.34 -11.64 1.20
CA GLY A 101 11.45 -12.19 2.24
C GLY A 101 10.27 -11.25 2.53
N TRP A 102 10.55 -9.97 2.74
CA TRP A 102 9.53 -8.95 2.96
C TRP A 102 8.56 -8.83 1.78
N SER A 103 9.10 -8.81 0.56
CA SER A 103 8.34 -8.67 -0.68
C SER A 103 7.40 -9.84 -0.94
N LEU A 104 7.80 -11.07 -0.61
CA LEU A 104 6.98 -12.28 -0.73
C LEU A 104 5.86 -12.32 0.31
N MET A 105 6.18 -12.05 1.58
CA MET A 105 5.20 -12.07 2.65
C MET A 105 4.13 -10.99 2.46
N THR A 106 4.53 -9.77 2.10
CA THR A 106 3.58 -8.68 1.86
C THR A 106 2.76 -8.88 0.59
N LEU A 107 3.31 -9.57 -0.43
CA LEU A 107 2.55 -9.97 -1.62
C LEU A 107 1.38 -10.89 -1.23
N GLU A 108 1.66 -11.95 -0.46
CA GLU A 108 0.62 -12.89 -0.03
C GLU A 108 -0.46 -12.18 0.81
N LEU A 109 -0.06 -11.36 1.78
CA LEU A 109 -1.00 -10.57 2.59
C LEU A 109 -1.91 -9.69 1.73
N GLN A 110 -1.33 -8.94 0.80
CA GLN A 110 -2.06 -8.03 -0.08
C GLN A 110 -3.02 -8.80 -1.01
N GLU A 111 -2.61 -9.92 -1.59
CA GLU A 111 -3.48 -10.76 -2.42
C GLU A 111 -4.68 -11.28 -1.64
N LYS A 112 -4.50 -11.70 -0.37
CA LYS A 112 -5.62 -12.14 0.47
C LYS A 112 -6.58 -11.02 0.80
N ILE A 113 -6.08 -9.82 1.10
CA ILE A 113 -6.94 -8.66 1.39
C ILE A 113 -7.70 -8.21 0.14
N SER A 114 -7.02 -8.04 -1.01
CA SER A 114 -7.66 -7.63 -2.26
C SER A 114 -8.74 -8.62 -2.72
N ALA A 115 -8.55 -9.92 -2.47
CA ALA A 115 -9.56 -10.94 -2.76
C ALA A 115 -10.85 -10.76 -1.93
N VAL A 116 -10.76 -10.22 -0.71
CA VAL A 116 -11.94 -9.89 0.12
C VAL A 116 -12.66 -8.65 -0.41
N ASN A 117 -11.92 -7.62 -0.81
CA ASN A 117 -12.50 -6.37 -1.32
C ASN A 117 -13.15 -6.49 -2.71
N GLN A 118 -12.83 -7.55 -3.46
CA GLN A 118 -13.35 -7.77 -4.83
C GLN A 118 -13.19 -6.57 -5.78
N ASN A 119 -12.22 -5.67 -5.50
CA ASN A 119 -12.01 -4.40 -6.20
C ASN A 119 -13.22 -3.44 -6.21
N THR A 120 -14.14 -3.59 -5.27
CA THR A 120 -15.20 -2.61 -5.04
C THR A 120 -14.72 -1.64 -3.95
N TYR A 121 -14.84 -0.34 -4.22
CA TYR A 121 -14.36 0.70 -3.32
C TYR A 121 -15.51 1.63 -2.91
N SER A 122 -15.58 1.93 -1.62
CA SER A 122 -16.58 2.82 -1.04
C SER A 122 -16.43 4.28 -1.49
N SER A 123 -15.23 4.67 -1.95
CA SER A 123 -14.98 5.98 -2.53
C SER A 123 -13.86 5.97 -3.58
N ASP A 124 -13.96 6.89 -4.53
CA ASP A 124 -12.93 7.15 -5.54
C ASP A 124 -11.59 7.57 -4.91
N ALA A 125 -11.63 8.25 -3.77
CA ALA A 125 -10.44 8.67 -3.03
C ALA A 125 -9.68 7.48 -2.42
N ILE A 126 -10.39 6.45 -1.92
CA ILE A 126 -9.77 5.22 -1.42
C ILE A 126 -9.20 4.42 -2.60
N ARG A 127 -9.98 4.25 -3.67
CA ARG A 127 -9.53 3.57 -4.90
C ARG A 127 -8.26 4.18 -5.46
N LEU A 128 -8.23 5.51 -5.61
CA LEU A 128 -7.07 6.24 -6.09
C LEU A 128 -5.85 6.02 -5.18
N GLN A 129 -6.05 6.09 -3.86
CA GLN A 129 -4.96 5.85 -2.92
C GLN A 129 -4.43 4.42 -3.02
N VAL A 130 -5.28 3.40 -3.10
CA VAL A 130 -4.85 2.00 -3.24
C VAL A 130 -4.02 1.80 -4.50
N GLU A 131 -4.48 2.28 -5.66
CA GLU A 131 -3.73 2.18 -6.92
C GLU A 131 -2.39 2.93 -6.85
N MET A 132 -2.37 4.10 -6.20
CA MET A 132 -1.15 4.84 -5.92
C MET A 132 -0.17 4.05 -5.04
N GLU A 133 -0.64 3.44 -3.95
CA GLU A 133 0.26 2.68 -3.07
C GLU A 133 0.79 1.41 -3.76
N GLN A 134 0.00 0.76 -4.61
CA GLN A 134 0.46 -0.38 -5.41
C GLN A 134 1.61 0.01 -6.35
N ILE A 135 1.55 1.20 -6.97
CA ILE A 135 2.63 1.77 -7.78
C ILE A 135 3.88 2.01 -6.92
N LEU A 136 3.72 2.59 -5.73
CA LEU A 136 4.84 2.86 -4.83
C LEU A 136 5.51 1.57 -4.36
N VAL A 137 4.74 0.53 -4.00
CA VAL A 137 5.27 -0.78 -3.62
C VAL A 137 6.08 -1.38 -4.76
N HIS A 138 5.56 -1.39 -5.98
CA HIS A 138 6.29 -1.89 -7.16
C HIS A 138 7.59 -1.08 -7.36
N TYR A 139 7.52 0.24 -7.26
CA TYR A 139 8.67 1.10 -7.43
C TYR A 139 9.77 0.84 -6.38
N MET A 140 9.39 0.64 -5.11
CA MET A 140 10.33 0.30 -4.04
C MET A 140 10.95 -1.09 -4.24
N LYS A 141 10.16 -2.10 -4.60
CA LYS A 141 10.66 -3.44 -4.94
C LYS A 141 11.71 -3.38 -6.06
N PHE A 142 11.42 -2.65 -7.12
CA PHE A 142 12.37 -2.44 -8.20
C PHE A 142 13.66 -1.76 -7.71
N SER A 143 13.51 -0.67 -6.95
CA SER A 143 14.64 0.13 -6.46
C SER A 143 15.55 -0.66 -5.51
N ASN A 144 14.98 -1.58 -4.74
CA ASN A 144 15.72 -2.40 -3.79
C ASN A 144 16.33 -3.66 -4.43
N SER A 145 15.82 -4.11 -5.57
CA SER A 145 16.33 -5.30 -6.24
C SER A 145 17.71 -5.05 -6.87
N SER A 146 18.76 -5.72 -6.38
CA SER A 146 20.12 -5.62 -6.96
C SER A 146 20.20 -6.17 -8.39
N PHE A 147 19.19 -6.91 -8.84
CA PHE A 147 19.14 -7.57 -10.15
C PHE A 147 18.04 -7.03 -11.08
N GLY A 148 17.43 -5.89 -10.76
CA GLY A 148 16.39 -5.28 -11.61
C GLY A 148 15.24 -6.25 -11.87
N GLY A 149 14.67 -6.80 -10.79
CA GLY A 149 13.67 -7.87 -10.83
C GLY A 149 12.35 -7.44 -11.48
N TYR A 150 12.32 -7.41 -12.81
CA TYR A 150 11.12 -7.32 -13.62
C TYR A 150 10.33 -8.63 -13.45
N GLY A 151 9.08 -8.53 -13.01
CA GLY A 151 8.09 -9.56 -13.37
C GLY A 151 7.01 -9.90 -12.35
N VAL A 152 7.16 -9.59 -11.06
CA VAL A 152 6.13 -9.96 -10.07
C VAL A 152 5.24 -8.76 -9.77
N SER A 153 4.32 -8.49 -10.69
CA SER A 153 3.18 -7.62 -10.45
C SER A 153 2.15 -8.34 -9.58
N LEU A 154 1.70 -7.67 -8.52
CA LEU A 154 0.58 -8.08 -7.63
C LEU A 154 -0.70 -8.53 -8.37
N SER A 155 -0.87 -8.16 -9.64
CA SER A 155 -2.09 -8.45 -10.40
C SER A 155 -1.82 -8.78 -11.87
N GLY A 156 -0.57 -9.10 -12.25
CA GLY A 156 -0.18 -9.28 -13.65
C GLY A 156 -0.22 -8.00 -14.52
N ARG A 157 -0.61 -6.84 -13.97
CA ARG A 157 -0.62 -5.53 -14.66
C ARG A 157 0.76 -4.88 -14.64
N SER A 158 1.16 -4.26 -15.74
CA SER A 158 2.42 -3.52 -15.82
C SER A 158 2.38 -2.22 -15.00
N ILE A 159 3.54 -1.64 -14.68
CA ILE A 159 3.61 -0.35 -13.98
C ILE A 159 3.05 0.78 -14.86
N GLU A 160 3.23 0.69 -16.18
CA GLU A 160 2.72 1.63 -17.17
C GLU A 160 1.20 1.62 -17.22
N GLU A 161 0.57 0.44 -17.20
CA GLU A 161 -0.89 0.30 -17.16
C GLU A 161 -1.46 0.99 -15.91
N ARG A 162 -0.86 0.73 -14.75
CA ARG A 162 -1.29 1.35 -13.48
C ARG A 162 -1.09 2.86 -13.46
N VAL A 163 0.02 3.34 -14.02
CA VAL A 163 0.28 4.77 -14.19
C VAL A 163 -0.73 5.42 -15.14
N ALA A 164 -1.18 4.72 -16.18
CA ALA A 164 -2.25 5.21 -17.04
C ALA A 164 -3.58 5.29 -16.27
N ASP A 165 -3.94 4.25 -15.53
CA ASP A 165 -5.17 4.19 -14.73
C ASP A 165 -5.22 5.32 -13.69
N VAL A 166 -4.16 5.49 -12.89
CA VAL A 166 -4.08 6.60 -11.91
C VAL A 166 -4.12 7.97 -12.60
N SER A 167 -3.52 8.10 -13.79
CA SER A 167 -3.62 9.34 -14.57
C SER A 167 -5.06 9.65 -14.97
N ASN A 168 -5.85 8.65 -15.31
CA ASN A 168 -7.25 8.80 -15.67
C ASN A 168 -8.10 9.11 -14.42
N MET A 169 -7.89 8.37 -13.33
CA MET A 169 -8.58 8.59 -12.05
C MET A 169 -8.37 10.01 -11.51
N ILE A 170 -7.15 10.54 -11.58
CA ILE A 170 -6.88 11.92 -11.11
C ILE A 170 -7.61 12.95 -11.99
N GLN A 171 -7.73 12.71 -13.29
CA GLN A 171 -8.45 13.60 -14.19
C GLN A 171 -9.96 13.51 -13.97
N GLU A 172 -10.48 12.32 -13.71
CA GLU A 172 -11.91 12.07 -13.50
C GLU A 172 -12.39 12.54 -12.13
N TYR A 173 -11.70 12.13 -11.07
CA TYR A 173 -12.12 12.34 -9.68
C TYR A 173 -11.62 13.67 -9.09
N PHE A 174 -10.52 14.22 -9.63
CA PHE A 174 -9.89 15.45 -9.14
C PHE A 174 -9.53 16.45 -10.27
N PRO A 175 -10.47 16.78 -11.18
CA PRO A 175 -10.21 17.58 -12.38
C PRO A 175 -9.69 19.00 -12.09
N ASP A 176 -10.08 19.58 -10.96
CA ASP A 176 -9.70 20.96 -10.59
C ASP A 176 -8.49 21.01 -9.63
N ASN A 177 -8.00 19.86 -9.16
CA ASN A 177 -6.90 19.80 -8.20
C ASN A 177 -5.54 19.90 -8.90
N ARG A 178 -5.17 21.12 -9.31
CA ARG A 178 -3.88 21.40 -9.98
C ARG A 178 -2.66 20.93 -9.19
N ARG A 179 -2.73 20.97 -7.86
CA ARG A 179 -1.62 20.54 -6.99
C ARG A 179 -1.42 19.03 -7.08
N LEU A 180 -2.51 18.24 -7.00
CA LEU A 180 -2.47 16.79 -7.16
C LEU A 180 -1.97 16.41 -8.56
N GLN A 181 -2.53 17.03 -9.59
CA GLN A 181 -2.13 16.79 -10.99
C GLN A 181 -0.65 17.12 -11.24
N GLY A 182 -0.14 18.22 -10.67
CA GLY A 182 1.26 18.60 -10.79
C GLY A 182 2.21 17.59 -10.15
N LYS A 183 1.87 17.12 -8.94
CA LYS A 183 2.64 16.07 -8.25
C LYS A 183 2.58 14.74 -8.99
N TRP A 184 1.40 14.36 -9.47
CA TRP A 184 1.25 13.15 -10.28
C TRP A 184 2.05 13.20 -11.58
N LYS A 185 2.04 14.35 -12.28
CA LYS A 185 2.85 14.54 -13.49
C LYS A 185 4.34 14.37 -13.21
N PHE A 186 4.83 14.81 -12.05
CA PHE A 186 6.19 14.56 -11.61
C PHE A 186 6.46 13.07 -11.36
N ILE A 187 5.58 12.40 -10.60
CA ILE A 187 5.67 10.96 -10.34
C ILE A 187 5.70 10.18 -11.66
N ARG A 188 4.72 10.39 -12.55
CA ARG A 188 4.62 9.73 -13.85
C ARG A 188 5.91 9.87 -14.66
N ARG A 189 6.51 11.07 -14.71
CA ARG A 189 7.77 11.30 -15.43
C ARG A 189 8.93 10.52 -14.80
N THR A 190 9.00 10.52 -13.47
CA THR A 190 10.07 9.84 -12.72
C THR A 190 9.97 8.33 -12.88
N LEU A 191 8.75 7.79 -12.81
CA LEU A 191 8.48 6.39 -13.09
C LEU A 191 8.86 6.10 -14.55
N LEU A 192 8.25 6.74 -15.54
CA LEU A 192 8.48 6.38 -16.95
C LEU A 192 9.90 6.66 -17.49
N ALA A 193 10.76 7.38 -16.77
CA ALA A 193 12.19 7.50 -17.03
C ALA A 193 13.01 6.33 -16.44
N TYR A 194 12.35 5.19 -16.21
CA TYR A 194 12.71 3.99 -15.42
C TYR A 194 14.09 3.37 -15.69
N ASN A 195 14.80 3.80 -16.74
CA ASN A 195 16.04 3.22 -17.24
C ASN A 195 17.29 4.08 -16.98
N GLU A 196 17.15 5.31 -16.48
CA GLU A 196 18.30 6.22 -16.34
C GLU A 196 18.69 6.50 -14.88
N GLN A 197 17.75 6.70 -13.95
CA GLN A 197 17.99 6.99 -12.52
C GLN A 197 16.78 6.64 -11.65
N THR A 198 16.96 5.94 -10.52
CA THR A 198 15.94 5.85 -9.46
C THR A 198 16.08 7.03 -8.48
N SER A 199 14.96 7.51 -7.95
CA SER A 199 14.92 8.57 -6.92
C SER A 199 13.91 8.24 -5.82
N PRO A 200 14.11 7.14 -5.06
CA PRO A 200 13.09 6.64 -4.12
C PRO A 200 12.71 7.62 -3.03
N TYR A 201 13.64 8.48 -2.62
CA TYR A 201 13.37 9.47 -1.59
C TYR A 201 12.32 10.49 -2.08
N ILE A 202 12.55 11.08 -3.26
CA ILE A 202 11.68 12.12 -3.81
C ILE A 202 10.33 11.52 -4.21
N VAL A 203 10.32 10.30 -4.74
CA VAL A 203 9.09 9.56 -5.06
C VAL A 203 8.27 9.34 -3.79
N SER A 204 8.85 8.71 -2.76
CA SER A 204 8.18 8.45 -1.47
C SER A 204 7.60 9.72 -0.85
N LYS A 205 8.38 10.80 -0.75
CA LYS A 205 7.90 12.09 -0.22
C LYS A 205 6.82 12.74 -1.07
N THR A 206 6.85 12.55 -2.39
CA THR A 206 5.80 13.08 -3.26
C THR A 206 4.49 12.32 -3.08
N PHE A 207 4.53 11.00 -2.91
CA PHE A 207 3.36 10.20 -2.54
C PHE A 207 2.79 10.64 -1.18
N ASP A 208 3.63 10.88 -0.16
CA ASP A 208 3.19 11.42 1.15
C ASP A 208 2.37 12.71 1.00
N ASP A 209 2.86 13.63 0.19
CA ASP A 209 2.17 14.88 -0.06
C ASP A 209 0.86 14.68 -0.82
N MET A 210 0.80 13.75 -1.76
CA MET A 210 -0.43 13.43 -2.49
C MET A 210 -1.47 12.80 -1.57
N ARG A 211 -1.09 11.88 -0.66
CA ARG A 211 -1.99 11.31 0.37
C ARG A 211 -2.68 12.42 1.16
N LYS A 212 -1.91 13.43 1.59
CA LYS A 212 -2.44 14.60 2.34
C LYS A 212 -3.39 15.47 1.53
N ILE A 213 -3.24 15.50 0.20
CA ILE A 213 -4.14 16.26 -0.69
C ILE A 213 -5.44 15.49 -0.90
N ILE A 214 -5.38 14.17 -1.09
CA ILE A 214 -6.56 13.33 -1.35
C ILE A 214 -7.45 13.18 -0.11
N ARG A 215 -6.86 13.19 1.09
CA ARG A 215 -7.60 13.14 2.37
C ARG A 215 -8.32 14.46 2.74
N ARG A 216 -8.09 15.55 2.01
CA ARG A 216 -8.69 16.88 2.26
C ARG A 216 -9.85 17.13 1.33
#